data_AF-A0A0R2TX16-F1
#
_entry.id   AF-A0A0R2TX16-F1
#
_cell.length_a   1.000
_cell.length_b   1.000
_cell.length_c   1.000
_cell.angle_alpha   90.00
_cell.angle_beta   90.00
_cell.angle_gamma   90.00
#
_symmetry.space_group_name_H-M   'P 1'
#
loop_
_entity.id
_entity.type
_entity.pdbx_description
1 polymer ?
#
loop_
_entity_poly.entity_id
_entity_poly.type
_entity_poly.pdbx_seq_one_letter_code
_entity_poly.pdbx_strand_id
1 'polypeptide(L)'
;MGMSLRFSAGNDSLRAMGRGATGVIGMKFRKGDNLLAMAAISSDNKNYVFTATDGGFAKRTKLEEYRTQGRGGIGVKAAKIDEDSRGVLVGAMIVQERDEILAISSAGTVMRTPLTQIRETGRDTLGVRLVNLDSGISVVSVTRLVEDLD
;
A
#
# COMPACT_ATOMS: atom_id res chain seq x y z
N MET A 1 -12.03 -0.14 -6.32
CA MET A 1 -10.93 0.61 -6.99
C MET A 1 -9.85 0.93 -5.97
N GLY A 2 -8.56 0.94 -6.34
CA GLY A 2 -7.47 1.31 -5.41
C GLY A 2 -7.40 2.82 -5.14
N MET A 3 -7.96 3.28 -4.03
CA MET A 3 -7.97 4.70 -3.62
C MET A 3 -7.04 4.94 -2.41
N SER A 4 -6.54 6.17 -2.27
CA SER A 4 -5.69 6.60 -1.16
C SER A 4 -5.99 8.03 -0.73
N LEU A 5 -5.84 8.31 0.55
CA LEU A 5 -5.93 9.65 1.12
C LEU A 5 -4.77 9.86 2.09
N ARG A 6 -4.01 10.94 1.88
CA ARG A 6 -2.94 11.38 2.77
C ARG A 6 -3.37 12.70 3.40
N PHE A 7 -3.32 12.81 4.72
CA PHE A 7 -3.61 14.04 5.45
C PHE A 7 -2.63 14.19 6.62
N SER A 8 -2.46 15.40 7.13
CA SER A 8 -1.66 15.64 8.33
C SER A 8 -2.37 15.06 9.55
N ALA A 9 -1.67 14.36 10.42
CA ALA A 9 -2.20 13.75 11.65
C ALA A 9 -1.94 14.62 12.90
N GLY A 10 -2.18 15.93 12.79
CA GLY A 10 -2.05 16.87 13.91
C GLY A 10 -3.33 17.04 14.72
N ASN A 11 -3.26 17.79 15.82
CA ASN A 11 -4.40 18.04 16.71
C ASN A 11 -5.60 18.69 16.00
N ASP A 12 -5.35 19.50 14.97
CA ASP A 12 -6.39 20.18 14.19
C ASP A 12 -7.23 19.21 13.33
N SER A 13 -6.64 18.10 12.90
CA SER A 13 -7.28 17.11 12.03
C SER A 13 -7.76 15.87 12.78
N LEU A 14 -7.04 15.49 13.84
CA LEU A 14 -7.27 14.34 14.71
C LEU A 14 -7.19 14.79 16.18
N ARG A 15 -8.32 15.19 16.74
CA ARG A 15 -8.41 15.49 18.17
C ARG A 15 -8.11 14.25 19.02
N ALA A 16 -7.39 14.44 20.13
CA ALA A 16 -7.21 13.40 21.13
C ALA A 16 -8.57 13.00 21.72
N MET A 17 -8.79 11.70 21.87
CA MET A 17 -10.03 11.13 22.40
C MET A 17 -9.72 9.95 23.31
N GLY A 18 -10.60 9.68 24.27
CA GLY A 18 -10.49 8.51 25.15
C GLY A 18 -10.70 7.19 24.39
N ARG A 19 -10.24 6.08 24.98
CA ARG A 19 -10.26 4.75 24.34
C ARG A 19 -11.66 4.27 23.91
N GLY A 20 -12.73 4.75 24.57
CA GLY A 20 -14.11 4.39 24.24
C GLY A 20 -14.75 5.19 23.09
N ALA A 21 -14.00 6.11 22.46
CA ALA A 21 -14.53 6.91 21.36
C ALA A 21 -14.59 6.12 20.05
N THR A 22 -15.62 6.36 19.24
CA THR A 22 -15.76 5.81 17.88
C THR A 22 -14.71 6.35 16.90
N GLY A 23 -14.09 7.47 17.23
CA GLY A 23 -13.10 8.13 16.38
C GLY A 23 -13.68 9.16 15.43
N VAL A 24 -12.92 9.49 14.38
CA VAL A 24 -13.29 10.45 13.34
C VAL A 24 -13.01 9.86 11.95
N ILE A 25 -13.76 10.29 10.94
CA ILE A 25 -13.67 9.73 9.58
C ILE A 25 -12.30 10.07 8.96
N GLY A 26 -11.38 9.12 8.82
CA GLY A 26 -10.14 9.34 8.05
C GLY A 26 -10.40 9.60 6.56
N MET A 27 -11.06 8.65 5.91
CA MET A 27 -11.35 8.63 4.49
C MET A 27 -12.78 8.15 4.29
N LYS A 28 -13.47 8.65 3.26
CA LYS A 28 -14.77 8.10 2.84
C LYS A 28 -14.53 6.96 1.85
N PHE A 29 -15.36 5.93 1.94
CA PHE A 29 -15.35 4.79 1.01
C PHE A 29 -16.57 4.82 0.10
N ARG A 30 -16.43 4.31 -1.12
CA ARG A 30 -17.58 3.98 -1.97
C ARG A 30 -18.20 2.68 -1.48
N LYS A 31 -19.42 2.40 -1.92
CA LYS A 31 -20.10 1.15 -1.59
C LYS A 31 -19.23 -0.05 -2.02
N GLY A 32 -18.93 -0.94 -1.09
CA GLY A 32 -18.11 -2.14 -1.32
C GLY A 32 -16.60 -1.94 -1.13
N ASP A 33 -16.10 -0.70 -1.03
CA ASP A 33 -14.69 -0.45 -0.70
C ASP A 33 -14.47 -0.61 0.81
N ASN A 34 -13.30 -1.14 1.18
CA ASN A 34 -12.86 -1.28 2.57
C ASN A 34 -11.44 -0.70 2.73
N LEU A 35 -11.03 -0.43 3.98
CA LEU A 35 -9.67 -0.02 4.26
C LEU A 35 -8.71 -1.20 4.06
N LEU A 36 -7.75 -1.05 3.14
CA LEU A 36 -6.69 -2.04 2.93
C LEU A 36 -5.51 -1.85 3.88
N ALA A 37 -5.00 -0.62 3.97
CA ALA A 37 -3.81 -0.31 4.74
C ALA A 37 -3.84 1.14 5.24
N MET A 38 -3.15 1.37 6.36
CA MET A 38 -2.88 2.69 6.91
C MET A 38 -1.43 2.72 7.38
N ALA A 39 -0.73 3.82 7.11
CA ALA A 39 0.65 3.99 7.52
C ALA A 39 0.91 5.42 7.99
N ALA A 40 1.72 5.56 9.04
CA ALA A 40 2.24 6.85 9.48
C ALA A 40 3.47 7.22 8.65
N ILE A 41 3.51 8.48 8.23
CA ILE A 41 4.63 9.05 7.48
C ILE A 41 5.32 10.06 8.38
N SER A 42 6.58 9.80 8.69
CA SER A 42 7.49 10.66 9.46
C SER A 42 8.63 11.10 8.55
N SER A 43 9.54 11.95 9.02
CA SER A 43 10.68 12.46 8.21
C SER A 43 11.68 11.38 7.80
N ASP A 44 11.71 10.27 8.52
CA ASP A 44 12.65 9.15 8.39
C ASP A 44 12.21 8.06 7.39
N ASN A 45 10.97 8.09 6.88
CA ASN A 45 10.42 7.02 6.03
C ASN A 45 9.79 7.51 4.71
N LYS A 46 10.16 8.69 4.21
CA LYS A 46 9.50 9.37 3.07
C LYS A 46 10.05 9.02 1.68
N ASN A 47 9.98 7.76 1.25
CA ASN A 47 10.44 7.44 -0.11
C ASN A 47 9.27 7.03 -1.00
N TYR A 48 8.65 5.88 -0.73
CA TYR A 48 7.70 5.27 -1.65
C TYR A 48 6.45 4.73 -0.96
N VAL A 49 5.36 4.72 -1.73
CA VAL A 49 4.21 3.84 -1.49
C VAL A 49 4.38 2.61 -2.35
N PHE A 50 4.51 1.46 -1.71
CA PHE A 50 4.45 0.15 -2.35
C PHE A 50 3.01 -0.35 -2.38
N THR A 51 2.62 -1.02 -3.47
CA THR A 51 1.32 -1.70 -3.62
C THR A 51 1.53 -3.02 -4.33
N ALA A 52 0.81 -4.06 -3.92
CA ALA A 52 0.82 -5.38 -4.55
C ALA A 52 -0.60 -5.95 -4.73
N THR A 53 -0.77 -6.81 -5.73
CA THR A 53 -1.99 -7.55 -6.01
C THR A 53 -1.85 -9.04 -5.73
N ASP A 54 -2.98 -9.73 -5.55
CA ASP A 54 -3.03 -11.19 -5.41
C ASP A 54 -2.57 -11.93 -6.68
N GLY A 55 -2.69 -11.31 -7.85
CA GLY A 55 -2.12 -11.81 -9.11
C GLY A 55 -0.59 -11.71 -9.22
N GLY A 56 0.11 -11.29 -8.18
CA GLY A 56 1.58 -11.25 -8.15
C GLY A 56 2.17 -10.04 -8.88
N PHE A 57 1.43 -8.93 -8.99
CA PHE A 57 1.93 -7.67 -9.55
C PHE A 57 2.17 -6.65 -8.44
N ALA A 58 3.18 -5.80 -8.62
CA ALA A 58 3.46 -4.73 -7.69
C ALA A 58 4.09 -3.51 -8.35
N LYS A 59 4.16 -2.41 -7.60
CA LYS A 59 4.88 -1.20 -7.96
C LYS A 59 5.30 -0.44 -6.72
N ARG A 60 6.29 0.43 -6.91
CA ARG A 60 6.57 1.54 -5.99
C ARG A 60 6.28 2.86 -6.69
N THR A 61 5.69 3.78 -5.96
CA THR A 61 5.41 5.14 -6.45
C THR A 61 5.97 6.13 -5.46
N LYS A 62 6.65 7.17 -5.92
CA LYS A 62 7.21 8.18 -5.01
C LYS A 62 6.11 8.78 -4.15
N LEU A 63 6.41 8.96 -2.87
CA LEU A 63 5.43 9.47 -1.91
C LEU A 63 4.95 10.89 -2.26
N GLU A 64 5.77 11.67 -2.95
CA GLU A 64 5.44 13.02 -3.43
C GLU A 64 4.24 13.05 -4.39
N GLU A 65 3.98 11.96 -5.14
CA GLU A 65 2.79 11.89 -5.99
C GLU A 65 1.48 11.82 -5.18
N TYR A 66 1.57 11.43 -3.91
CA TYR A 66 0.45 11.39 -2.97
C TYR A 66 0.39 12.72 -2.22
N ARG A 67 -0.16 13.73 -2.88
CA ARG A 67 -0.38 15.04 -2.28
C ARG A 67 -1.23 14.95 -1.01
N THR A 68 -0.86 15.75 -0.01
CA THR A 68 -1.67 15.94 1.18
C THR A 68 -3.02 16.59 0.81
N GLN A 69 -4.09 16.08 1.40
CA GLN A 69 -5.47 16.52 1.24
C GLN A 69 -6.13 16.66 2.62
N GLY A 70 -7.33 17.24 2.66
CA GLY A 70 -8.15 17.25 3.86
C GLY A 70 -8.66 15.84 4.20
N ARG A 71 -8.86 15.58 5.50
CA ARG A 71 -9.49 14.36 6.01
C ARG A 71 -10.94 14.25 5.52
N GLY A 72 -11.47 13.03 5.39
CA GLY A 72 -12.88 12.78 5.05
C GLY A 72 -13.22 12.89 3.57
N GLY A 73 -12.20 13.02 2.70
CA GLY A 73 -12.34 12.89 1.26
C GLY A 73 -12.39 11.43 0.79
N ILE A 74 -12.75 11.24 -0.48
CA ILE A 74 -12.66 9.94 -1.20
C ILE A 74 -11.22 9.66 -1.64
N GLY A 75 -10.35 10.67 -1.63
CA GLY A 75 -8.95 10.54 -2.02
C GLY A 75 -8.72 10.42 -3.52
N VAL A 76 -7.54 9.93 -3.88
CA VAL A 76 -7.05 9.81 -5.26
C VAL A 76 -6.63 8.37 -5.54
N LYS A 77 -6.63 7.97 -6.81
CA LYS A 77 -6.18 6.62 -7.20
C LYS A 77 -4.75 6.35 -6.70
N ALA A 78 -4.55 5.17 -6.13
CA ALA A 78 -3.26 4.64 -5.69
C ALA A 78 -2.68 3.62 -6.67
N ALA A 79 -3.56 2.91 -7.39
CA ALA A 79 -3.21 1.93 -8.40
C ALA A 79 -4.34 1.85 -9.45
N LYS A 80 -3.97 1.53 -10.69
CA LYS A 80 -4.93 1.02 -11.67
C LYS A 80 -5.12 -0.48 -11.39
N ILE A 81 -6.37 -0.93 -11.32
CA ILE A 81 -6.72 -2.33 -11.05
C ILE A 81 -7.31 -2.95 -12.30
N ASP A 82 -6.90 -4.17 -12.57
CA ASP A 82 -7.36 -5.01 -13.67
C ASP A 82 -7.60 -6.39 -13.07
N GLU A 83 -8.84 -6.62 -12.63
CA GLU A 83 -9.21 -7.80 -11.83
C GLU A 83 -9.10 -9.09 -12.66
N ASP A 84 -9.32 -9.00 -13.97
CA ASP A 84 -9.28 -10.13 -14.89
C ASP A 84 -7.87 -10.66 -15.11
N SER A 85 -6.85 -9.79 -15.14
CA SER A 85 -5.48 -10.18 -15.50
C SER A 85 -4.43 -10.00 -14.40
N ARG A 86 -4.68 -9.11 -13.43
CA ARG A 86 -3.73 -8.79 -12.35
C ARG A 86 -4.32 -8.93 -10.96
N GLY A 87 -5.63 -9.15 -10.87
CA GLY A 87 -6.37 -9.33 -9.63
C GLY A 87 -6.53 -8.05 -8.82
N VAL A 88 -6.70 -8.19 -7.51
CA VAL A 88 -7.05 -7.11 -6.56
C VAL A 88 -5.89 -6.77 -5.62
N LEU A 89 -5.90 -5.58 -5.02
CA LEU A 89 -4.86 -5.20 -4.06
C LEU A 89 -4.92 -6.06 -2.80
N VAL A 90 -3.77 -6.59 -2.39
CA VAL A 90 -3.59 -7.36 -1.15
C VAL A 90 -2.68 -6.69 -0.13
N GLY A 91 -1.95 -5.66 -0.55
CA GLY A 91 -1.15 -4.88 0.40
C GLY A 91 -0.70 -3.55 -0.14
N ALA A 92 -0.48 -2.64 0.80
CA ALA A 92 0.16 -1.35 0.56
C ALA A 92 0.94 -0.94 1.81
N MET A 93 2.14 -0.36 1.63
CA MET A 93 2.97 0.07 2.76
C MET A 93 3.95 1.18 2.35
N ILE A 94 4.44 1.92 3.33
CA ILE A 94 5.50 2.91 3.14
C ILE A 94 6.85 2.21 3.20
N VAL A 95 7.65 2.38 2.15
CA VAL A 95 8.94 1.70 1.99
C VAL A 95 10.06 2.67 1.60
N GLN A 96 11.28 2.28 1.90
CA GLN A 96 12.56 2.93 1.64
C GLN A 96 13.40 2.08 0.69
N GLU A 97 14.37 2.68 0.01
CA GLU A 97 15.15 1.99 -1.04
C GLU A 97 15.87 0.73 -0.58
N ARG A 98 16.31 0.69 0.68
CA ARG A 98 17.00 -0.45 1.29
C ARG A 98 16.05 -1.59 1.69
N ASP A 99 14.76 -1.35 1.66
CA ASP A 99 13.78 -2.33 2.11
C ASP A 99 13.70 -3.50 1.14
N GLU A 100 13.27 -4.64 1.66
CA GLU A 100 12.91 -5.79 0.83
C GLU A 100 11.48 -6.20 1.11
N ILE A 101 10.85 -6.77 0.10
CA ILE A 101 9.47 -7.23 0.16
C ILE A 101 9.47 -8.75 0.24
N LEU A 102 8.71 -9.26 1.20
CA LEU A 102 8.34 -10.66 1.29
C LEU A 102 6.91 -10.80 0.76
N ALA A 103 6.74 -11.51 -0.36
CA ALA A 103 5.44 -11.92 -0.87
C ALA A 103 5.16 -13.36 -0.44
N ILE A 104 3.98 -13.59 0.14
CA ILE A 104 3.56 -14.88 0.67
C ILE A 104 2.43 -15.40 -0.23
N SER A 105 2.61 -16.59 -0.80
CA SER A 105 1.59 -17.20 -1.65
C SER A 105 0.60 -18.06 -0.88
N SER A 106 -0.55 -18.36 -1.48
CA SER A 106 -1.54 -19.30 -0.95
C SER A 106 -1.01 -20.72 -0.80
N ALA A 107 0.08 -21.08 -1.48
CA ALA A 107 0.79 -22.35 -1.32
C ALA A 107 1.80 -22.35 -0.15
N GLY A 108 1.95 -21.23 0.58
CA GLY A 108 2.93 -21.10 1.66
C GLY A 108 4.35 -20.76 1.20
N THR A 109 4.56 -20.48 -0.09
CA THR A 109 5.86 -20.04 -0.61
C THR A 109 6.10 -18.58 -0.23
N VAL A 110 7.30 -18.29 0.29
CA VAL A 110 7.75 -16.92 0.59
C VAL A 110 8.80 -16.51 -0.43
N MET A 111 8.57 -15.38 -1.11
CA MET A 111 9.47 -14.84 -2.13
C MET A 111 9.99 -13.48 -1.65
N ARG A 112 11.31 -13.35 -1.57
CA ARG A 112 12.02 -12.13 -1.16
C ARG A 112 12.45 -11.34 -2.40
N THR A 113 12.16 -10.05 -2.44
CA THR A 113 12.53 -9.17 -3.55
C THR A 113 13.03 -7.83 -3.01
N PRO A 114 14.28 -7.42 -3.33
CA PRO A 114 14.75 -6.08 -3.02
C PRO A 114 13.87 -5.01 -3.66
N LEU A 115 13.57 -3.94 -2.92
CA LEU A 115 12.69 -2.88 -3.42
C LEU A 115 13.22 -2.26 -4.72
N THR A 116 14.54 -2.18 -4.87
CA THR A 116 15.21 -1.65 -6.08
C THR A 116 14.86 -2.42 -7.34
N GLN A 117 14.49 -3.70 -7.25
CA GLN A 117 14.05 -4.52 -8.38
C GLN A 117 12.58 -4.28 -8.75
N ILE A 118 11.78 -3.70 -7.86
CA ILE A 118 10.39 -3.36 -8.12
C ILE A 118 10.34 -2.04 -8.89
N ARG A 119 9.65 -2.05 -10.04
CA ARG A 119 9.62 -0.87 -10.92
C ARG A 119 8.95 0.33 -10.24
N GLU A 120 9.62 1.47 -10.32
CA GLU A 120 9.03 2.76 -9.98
C GLU A 120 8.08 3.21 -11.10
N THR A 121 6.82 3.48 -10.76
CA THR A 121 5.82 4.00 -11.69
C THR A 121 4.85 4.92 -10.95
N GLY A 122 4.10 5.72 -11.72
CA GLY A 122 3.12 6.64 -11.16
C GLY A 122 1.95 5.97 -10.43
N ARG A 123 1.07 6.78 -9.84
CA ARG A 123 -0.11 6.28 -9.11
C ARG A 123 -1.09 5.47 -9.96
N ASP A 124 -1.55 6.00 -11.10
CA ASP A 124 -2.59 5.36 -11.94
C ASP A 124 -1.99 4.39 -12.97
N THR A 125 -1.18 3.44 -12.49
CA THR A 125 -0.55 2.39 -13.31
C THR A 125 -0.86 1.01 -12.75
N LEU A 126 -0.66 -0.02 -13.59
CA LEU A 126 -0.92 -1.42 -13.25
C LEU A 126 0.27 -2.09 -12.51
N GLY A 127 1.41 -1.41 -12.41
CA GLY A 127 2.66 -2.00 -11.92
C GLY A 127 3.29 -3.03 -12.86
N VAL A 128 4.19 -3.85 -12.32
CA VAL A 128 4.91 -4.92 -13.02
C VAL A 128 4.83 -6.21 -12.24
N ARG A 129 5.26 -7.32 -12.85
CA ARG A 129 5.29 -8.61 -12.18
C ARG A 129 6.28 -8.58 -11.01
N LEU A 130 5.81 -8.95 -9.83
CA LEU A 130 6.62 -9.13 -8.62
C LEU A 130 7.09 -10.58 -8.52
N VAL A 131 6.16 -11.52 -8.72
CA VAL A 131 6.41 -12.97 -8.64
C VAL A 131 5.70 -13.70 -9.77
N ASN A 132 6.26 -14.83 -10.19
CA ASN A 132 5.55 -15.78 -11.05
C ASN A 132 4.75 -16.71 -10.15
N LEU A 133 3.47 -16.88 -10.47
CA LEU A 133 2.56 -17.74 -9.75
C LEU A 133 2.14 -18.88 -10.66
N ASP A 134 2.09 -20.08 -10.10
CA ASP A 134 1.50 -21.23 -10.78
C ASP A 134 -0.03 -21.04 -10.89
N SER A 135 -0.65 -21.81 -11.79
CA SER A 135 -2.11 -21.77 -11.97
C SER A 135 -2.84 -22.05 -10.65
N GLY A 136 -3.77 -21.17 -10.28
CA GLY A 136 -4.54 -21.27 -9.03
C GLY A 136 -3.83 -20.77 -7.78
N ILE A 137 -2.56 -20.34 -7.87
CA ILE A 137 -1.83 -19.75 -6.75
C ILE A 137 -1.97 -18.24 -6.79
N SER A 138 -2.15 -17.63 -5.61
CA SER A 138 -2.27 -16.18 -5.43
C SER A 138 -1.31 -15.69 -4.35
N VAL A 139 -0.98 -14.40 -4.37
CA VAL A 139 -0.34 -13.73 -3.22
C VAL A 139 -1.42 -13.42 -2.19
N VAL A 140 -1.23 -13.90 -0.96
CA VAL A 140 -2.17 -13.68 0.14
C VAL A 140 -1.75 -12.54 1.06
N SER A 141 -0.45 -12.24 1.11
CA SER A 141 0.07 -11.15 1.93
C SER A 141 1.42 -10.68 1.41
N VAL A 142 1.73 -9.42 1.68
CA VAL A 142 3.04 -8.82 1.48
C VAL A 142 3.45 -8.12 2.75
N THR A 143 4.71 -8.27 3.12
CA THR A 143 5.30 -7.51 4.22
C THR A 143 6.68 -7.00 3.83
N ARG A 144 7.16 -6.00 4.55
CA ARG A 144 8.53 -5.53 4.44
C ARG A 144 9.42 -6.30 5.41
N LEU A 145 10.60 -6.71 4.94
CA LEU A 145 11.72 -7.05 5.80
C LEU A 145 12.51 -5.76 6.08
N VAL A 146 12.65 -5.43 7.36
CA VAL A 146 13.54 -4.36 7.83
C VAL A 146 14.79 -5.09 8.31
N GLU A 147 15.93 -4.87 7.68
CA GLU A 147 17.19 -5.33 8.26
C GLU A 147 17.37 -4.60 9.59
N ASP A 148 17.61 -5.38 10.66
CA ASP A 148 17.93 -4.82 11.97
C ASP A 148 19.15 -3.89 11.80
N LEU A 149 19.05 -2.70 12.39
CA LEU A 149 20.22 -1.83 12.53
C LEU A 149 21.13 -2.53 13.55
N ASP A 150 22.27 -3.04 13.10
CA ASP A 150 23.40 -3.35 14.00
C ASP A 150 23.74 -2.14 14.89
#